data_AF-A0A848URG9-F1
#
_entry.id   AF-A0A848URG9-F1
#
_cell.length_a   1.000
_cell.length_b   1.000
_cell.length_c   1.000
_cell.angle_alpha   90.00
_cell.angle_beta   90.00
_cell.angle_gamma   90.00
#
_symmetry.space_group_name_H-M   'P 1'
#
loop_
_entity.id
_entity.type
_entity.pdbx_description
1 polymer ?
#
loop_
_entity_poly.entity_id
_entity_poly.type
_entity_poly.pdbx_seq_one_letter_code
_entity_poly.pdbx_strand_id
1 'polypeptide(L)'
;MNKKKLRLFLKIFSILIISQLVVVLAHLVLNHFDNSATSVTGVLLAIVSLPLKLVNSSLPFYSGEGYIITFMFWVFNVLIQAVALYALIRVYKRLKGTSYK
;
A
#
# COMPACT_ATOMS: atom_id res chain seq x y z
N MET A 1 -20.44 -13.15 -0.86
CA MET A 1 -20.11 -11.70 -0.74
C MET A 1 -20.87 -10.91 -1.82
N ASN A 2 -21.58 -9.81 -1.49
CA ASN A 2 -22.32 -9.05 -2.52
C ASN A 2 -21.38 -8.58 -3.64
N LYS A 3 -21.77 -8.79 -4.92
CA LYS A 3 -20.95 -8.45 -6.11
C LYS A 3 -20.39 -7.01 -6.06
N LYS A 4 -21.17 -6.06 -5.53
CA LYS A 4 -20.75 -4.65 -5.34
C LYS A 4 -19.61 -4.48 -4.32
N LYS A 5 -19.58 -5.26 -3.23
CA LYS A 5 -18.54 -5.20 -2.19
C LYS A 5 -17.21 -5.76 -2.70
N LEU A 6 -17.25 -6.89 -3.42
CA LEU A 6 -16.08 -7.48 -4.06
C LEU A 6 -15.49 -6.55 -5.12
N ARG A 7 -16.32 -5.95 -5.97
CA ARG A 7 -15.87 -4.99 -6.98
C ARG A 7 -15.17 -3.77 -6.38
N LEU A 8 -15.66 -3.26 -5.24
CA LEU A 8 -15.01 -2.15 -4.52
C LEU A 8 -13.64 -2.56 -3.98
N PHE A 9 -13.55 -3.72 -3.33
CA PHE A 9 -12.29 -4.24 -2.81
C PHE A 9 -11.26 -4.45 -3.94
N LEU A 10 -11.66 -5.08 -5.04
CA LEU A 10 -10.78 -5.28 -6.20
C LEU A 10 -10.31 -3.96 -6.80
N LYS A 11 -11.17 -2.94 -6.90
CA LYS A 11 -10.75 -1.61 -7.36
C LYS A 11 -9.69 -0.99 -6.44
N ILE A 12 -9.89 -1.05 -5.12
CA ILE A 12 -8.91 -0.55 -4.15
C ILE A 12 -7.60 -1.30 -4.31
N PHE A 13 -7.65 -2.64 -4.36
CA PHE A 13 -6.49 -3.50 -4.50
C PHE A 13 -5.70 -3.21 -5.78
N SER A 14 -6.38 -3.10 -6.93
CA SER A 14 -5.72 -2.76 -8.21
C SER A 14 -5.08 -1.38 -8.20
N ILE A 15 -5.74 -0.37 -7.61
CA ILE A 15 -5.17 0.98 -7.51
C ILE A 15 -3.91 0.96 -6.65
N LEU A 16 -3.92 0.23 -5.53
CA LEU A 16 -2.76 0.09 -4.64
C LEU A 16 -1.58 -0.60 -5.33
N ILE A 17 -1.83 -1.67 -6.10
CA ILE A 17 -0.78 -2.34 -6.88
C ILE A 17 -0.11 -1.36 -7.85
N ILE A 18 -0.92 -0.64 -8.64
CA ILE A 18 -0.40 0.26 -9.66
C ILE A 18 0.37 1.41 -9.02
N SER A 19 -0.17 2.02 -7.95
CA SER A 19 0.50 3.13 -7.27
C SER A 19 1.83 2.71 -6.64
N GLN A 20 1.87 1.55 -5.98
CA GLN A 20 3.11 1.04 -5.39
C GLN A 20 4.16 0.74 -6.46
N LEU A 21 3.76 0.13 -7.57
CA LEU A 21 4.66 -0.19 -8.67
C LEU A 21 5.25 1.10 -9.29
N VAL A 22 4.44 2.14 -9.47
CA VAL A 22 4.91 3.45 -9.94
C VAL A 22 5.90 4.08 -8.97
N VAL A 23 5.61 4.07 -7.65
CA VAL A 23 6.50 4.63 -6.63
C VAL A 23 7.84 3.89 -6.58
N VAL A 24 7.81 2.55 -6.67
CA VAL A 24 9.01 1.72 -6.69
C VAL A 24 9.87 2.02 -7.92
N LEU A 25 9.27 2.03 -9.11
CA LEU A 25 10.00 2.33 -10.34
C LEU A 25 10.56 3.75 -10.33
N ALA A 26 9.77 4.73 -9.90
CA ALA A 26 10.21 6.11 -9.77
C ALA A 26 11.40 6.23 -8.80
N HIS A 27 11.37 5.53 -7.67
CA HIS A 27 12.47 5.53 -6.71
C HIS A 27 13.75 4.91 -7.29
N LEU A 28 13.63 3.78 -7.99
CA LEU A 28 14.79 3.13 -8.64
C LEU A 28 15.41 4.03 -9.72
N VAL A 29 14.58 4.65 -10.55
CA VAL A 29 15.03 5.57 -11.60
C VAL A 29 15.68 6.81 -10.99
N LEU A 30 15.05 7.46 -10.01
CA LEU A 30 15.59 8.69 -9.42
C LEU A 30 16.86 8.48 -8.60
N ASN A 31 16.97 7.34 -7.90
CA ASN A 31 18.22 6.93 -7.24
C ASN A 31 19.35 6.77 -8.24
N HIS A 32 19.08 6.20 -9.42
CA HIS A 32 20.10 5.99 -10.44
C HIS A 32 20.64 7.32 -11.00
N PHE A 33 19.82 8.36 -11.03
CA PHE A 33 20.18 9.69 -11.52
C PHE A 33 20.61 10.67 -10.41
N ASP A 34 20.85 10.18 -9.18
CA ASP A 34 21.26 10.96 -8.01
C ASP A 34 20.43 12.25 -7.79
N ASN A 35 19.13 12.12 -8.08
CA ASN A 35 18.23 13.27 -8.18
C ASN A 35 17.64 13.63 -6.81
N SER A 36 17.48 14.92 -6.50
CA SER A 36 16.88 15.41 -5.26
C SER A 36 15.43 14.95 -5.04
N ALA A 37 14.72 14.57 -6.11
CA ALA A 37 13.40 13.93 -6.05
C ALA A 37 13.40 12.51 -5.42
N THR A 38 14.58 11.92 -5.20
CA THR A 38 14.76 10.68 -4.44
C THR A 38 14.23 10.78 -3.02
N SER A 39 14.36 11.96 -2.39
CA SER A 39 13.84 12.21 -1.03
C SER A 39 12.31 12.05 -0.97
N VAL A 40 11.59 12.58 -1.96
CA VAL A 40 10.12 12.52 -2.05
C VAL A 40 9.66 11.09 -2.28
N THR A 41 10.30 10.37 -3.20
CA THR A 41 9.97 8.96 -3.46
C THR A 41 10.30 8.06 -2.26
N GLY A 42 11.35 8.37 -1.51
CA GLY A 42 11.68 7.69 -0.25
C GLY A 42 10.60 7.87 0.82
N VAL A 43 10.04 9.08 0.98
CA VAL A 43 8.90 9.32 1.89
C VAL A 43 7.66 8.56 1.42
N LEU A 44 7.36 8.57 0.12
CA LEU A 44 6.24 7.80 -0.44
C LEU A 44 6.42 6.29 -0.19
N LEU A 45 7.64 5.77 -0.35
CA LEU A 45 7.97 4.38 -0.03
C LEU A 45 7.83 4.07 1.46
N ALA A 46 8.20 5.00 2.34
CA ALA A 46 8.00 4.87 3.78
C ALA A 46 6.51 4.80 4.15
N ILE A 47 5.67 5.64 3.53
CA ILE A 47 4.21 5.63 3.73
C ILE A 47 3.61 4.33 3.18
N VAL A 48 4.04 3.92 1.99
CA VAL A 48 3.60 2.67 1.39
C VAL A 48 4.01 1.47 2.24
N SER A 49 5.16 1.50 2.91
CA SER A 49 5.64 0.38 3.75
C SER A 49 5.14 0.40 5.19
N LEU A 50 4.46 1.47 5.64
CA LEU A 50 3.89 1.58 6.99
C LEU A 50 3.07 0.36 7.45
N PRO A 51 2.12 -0.18 6.65
CA PRO A 51 1.30 -1.30 7.09
C PRO A 51 2.11 -2.55 7.42
N LEU A 52 3.12 -2.90 6.62
CA LEU A 52 4.09 -3.95 6.96
C LEU A 52 4.85 -3.62 8.25
N LYS A 53 5.37 -2.39 8.36
CA LYS A 53 6.11 -1.95 9.55
C LYS A 53 5.28 -1.99 10.83
N LEU A 54 3.97 -1.76 10.74
CA LEU A 54 3.02 -1.89 11.85
C LEU A 54 2.81 -3.34 12.29
N VAL A 55 2.92 -4.30 11.36
CA VAL A 55 2.86 -5.73 11.69
C VAL A 55 4.20 -6.19 12.27
N ASN A 56 5.31 -5.77 11.67
CA ASN A 56 6.64 -6.00 12.23
C ASN A 56 7.65 -4.97 11.69
N SER A 57 8.30 -4.25 12.59
CA SER A 57 9.32 -3.25 12.27
C SER A 57 10.55 -3.82 11.53
N SER A 58 10.84 -5.10 11.70
CA SER A 58 11.96 -5.78 11.05
C SER A 58 11.62 -6.43 9.71
N LEU A 59 10.40 -6.23 9.18
CA LEU A 59 10.01 -6.67 7.83
C LEU A 59 10.12 -5.49 6.86
N PRO A 60 11.28 -5.25 6.24
CA PRO A 60 11.44 -4.21 5.23
C PRO A 60 10.65 -4.56 3.98
N PHE A 61 10.20 -3.52 3.27
CA PHE A 61 9.60 -3.65 1.94
C PHE A 61 10.59 -4.25 0.92
N TYR A 62 11.90 -4.14 1.19
CA TYR A 62 12.98 -4.82 0.52
C TYR A 62 13.78 -5.63 1.55
N SER A 63 13.49 -6.92 1.65
CA SER A 63 14.37 -7.84 2.38
C SER A 63 15.54 -8.19 1.47
N GLY A 64 16.78 -7.93 1.88
CA GLY A 64 17.98 -8.42 1.17
C GLY A 64 18.03 -9.95 1.03
N GLU A 65 17.06 -10.65 1.62
CA GLU A 65 16.86 -12.10 1.65
C GLU A 65 16.42 -12.71 0.29
N GLY A 66 16.21 -11.90 -0.75
CA GLY A 66 16.00 -12.36 -2.12
C GLY A 66 14.71 -11.86 -2.77
N TYR A 67 14.62 -12.00 -4.12
CA TYR A 67 13.51 -11.46 -4.91
C TYR A 67 12.14 -12.06 -4.55
N ILE A 68 12.09 -13.36 -4.25
CA ILE A 68 10.84 -14.06 -3.91
C ILE A 68 10.27 -13.56 -2.58
N ILE A 69 11.12 -13.48 -1.55
CA ILE A 69 10.72 -13.04 -0.21
C ILE A 69 10.28 -11.56 -0.24
N THR A 70 11.03 -10.72 -0.96
CA THR A 70 10.68 -9.32 -1.20
C THR A 70 9.31 -9.20 -1.88
N PHE A 71 9.05 -10.00 -2.91
CA PHE A 71 7.77 -10.01 -3.60
C PHE A 71 6.62 -10.49 -2.68
N MET A 72 6.87 -11.49 -1.84
CA MET A 72 5.86 -11.94 -0.86
C MET A 72 5.53 -10.85 0.15
N PHE A 73 6.53 -10.17 0.73
CA PHE A 73 6.28 -9.05 1.63
C PHE A 73 5.54 -7.91 0.93
N TRP A 74 5.90 -7.61 -0.32
CA TRP A 74 5.18 -6.64 -1.14
C TRP A 74 3.69 -7.01 -1.28
N VAL A 75 3.36 -8.25 -1.64
CA VAL A 75 1.97 -8.72 -1.75
C VAL A 75 1.24 -8.63 -0.41
N PHE A 76 1.86 -9.05 0.69
CA PHE A 76 1.27 -8.94 2.03
C PHE A 76 1.00 -7.49 2.40
N ASN A 77 1.91 -6.58 2.09
CA ASN A 77 1.72 -5.16 2.33
C ASN A 77 0.50 -4.60 1.61
N VAL A 78 0.36 -4.90 0.32
CA VAL A 78 -0.78 -4.48 -0.50
C VAL A 78 -2.08 -5.06 0.07
N LEU A 79 -2.07 -6.32 0.51
CA LEU A 79 -3.24 -6.97 1.11
C LEU A 79 -3.66 -6.27 2.41
N ILE A 80 -2.72 -6.02 3.33
CA ILE A 80 -2.99 -5.32 4.59
C ILE A 80 -3.55 -3.92 4.30
N GLN A 81 -2.95 -3.18 3.35
CA GLN A 81 -3.47 -1.87 2.93
C GLN A 81 -4.89 -1.95 2.39
N ALA A 82 -5.16 -2.90 1.50
CA ALA A 82 -6.48 -3.05 0.89
C ALA A 82 -7.55 -3.36 1.95
N VAL A 83 -7.22 -4.21 2.93
CA VAL A 83 -8.10 -4.53 4.06
C VAL A 83 -8.31 -3.29 4.94
N ALA A 84 -7.24 -2.59 5.32
CA ALA A 84 -7.31 -1.39 6.16
C ALA A 84 -8.13 -0.28 5.50
N LEU A 85 -7.89 0.00 4.21
CA LEU A 85 -8.61 1.02 3.45
C LEU A 85 -10.09 0.65 3.29
N TYR A 86 -10.39 -0.62 2.99
CA TYR A 86 -11.76 -1.12 2.92
C TYR A 86 -12.49 -0.99 4.27
N ALA A 87 -11.81 -1.33 5.37
CA ALA A 87 -12.34 -1.17 6.72
C ALA A 87 -12.62 0.31 7.06
N LEU A 88 -11.66 1.21 6.78
CA LEU A 88 -11.83 2.65 6.97
C LEU A 88 -13.03 3.20 6.18
N ILE A 89 -13.15 2.86 4.91
CA ILE A 89 -14.30 3.27 4.08
C ILE A 89 -15.62 2.77 4.68
N ARG A 90 -15.64 1.54 5.20
CA ARG A 90 -16.84 0.94 5.80
C ARG A 90 -17.21 1.63 7.12
N VAL A 91 -16.23 1.92 7.97
CA VAL A 91 -16.43 2.66 9.24
C VAL A 91 -16.89 4.09 8.96
N TYR A 92 -16.21 4.80 8.05
CA TYR A 92 -16.59 6.15 7.64
C TYR A 92 -18.03 6.21 7.11
N LYS A 93 -18.42 5.27 6.24
CA LYS A 93 -19.81 5.19 5.76
C LYS A 93 -20.81 4.93 6.87
N ARG A 94 -20.47 4.12 7.87
CA ARG A 94 -21.32 3.92 9.06
C ARG A 94 -21.46 5.22 9.85
N LEU A 95 -20.36 5.90 10.16
CA LEU A 95 -20.38 7.15 10.92
C LEU A 95 -21.20 8.24 10.21
N LYS A 96 -20.99 8.43 8.90
CA LYS A 96 -21.75 9.39 8.10
C LYS A 96 -23.22 9.01 7.95
N GLY A 97 -23.52 7.71 7.84
CA GLY A 97 -24.90 7.21 7.79
C GLY A 97 -25.65 7.28 9.13
N THR A 98 -24.94 7.50 10.25
CA THR A 98 -25.55 7.67 11.58
C THR A 98 -25.88 9.14 11.87
N SER A 99 -25.32 10.08 11.10
CA SER A 99 -25.52 11.53 11.28
C SER A 99 -26.81 12.08 10.63
N TYR A 100 -27.69 11.21 10.13
CA TYR A 100 -29.01 11.53 9.56
C TYR A 100 -30.13 10.79 10.31
N LYS A 101 -30.08 10.81 11.65
CA LYS A 101 -31.19 10.45 12.51
C LYS A 101 -31.34 11.46 13.61
#